data_AF-A0A4V0XYR6-F1
#
_entry.id   AF-A0A4V0XYR6-F1
#
_cell.length_a   1.000
_cell.length_b   1.000
_cell.length_c   1.000
_cell.angle_alpha   90.00
_cell.angle_beta   90.00
_cell.angle_gamma   90.00
#
_symmetry.space_group_name_H-M   'P 1'
#
loop_
_entity.id
_entity.type
_entity.pdbx_description
1 polymer ?
#
loop_
_entity_poly.entity_id
_entity_poly.type
_entity_poly.pdbx_seq_one_letter_code
_entity_poly.pdbx_strand_id
1 'polypeptide(L)' 'MLSQDIHKSWQRFKVGLAIFVAGVVLLFLLSHVHIVFYYLSVGILLIGFGYAMLGYAGIFLQRFAFIKDKKPPPKF' A
#
# COMPACT_ATOMS: atom_id res chain seq x y z
N MET A 1 1.99 -12.81 17.98
CA MET A 1 0.89 -12.34 17.10
C MET A 1 1.28 -11.15 16.23
N LEU A 2 1.90 -10.08 16.76
CA LEU A 2 2.30 -8.88 15.98
C LEU A 2 3.06 -9.15 14.66
N SER A 3 4.00 -10.11 14.64
CA SER A 3 4.84 -10.36 13.46
C SER A 3 4.08 -10.95 12.26
N GLN A 4 2.93 -11.59 12.48
CA GLN A 4 2.09 -12.14 11.41
C GLN A 4 1.27 -11.02 10.73
N ASP A 5 0.84 -10.01 11.50
CA ASP A 5 0.13 -8.84 10.97
C ASP A 5 1.04 -7.96 10.09
N ILE A 6 2.35 -7.92 10.38
CA ILE A 6 3.36 -7.26 9.53
C ILE A 6 3.39 -7.89 8.15
N HIS A 7 3.60 -9.20 8.09
CA HIS A 7 3.79 -9.89 6.81
C HIS A 7 2.56 -9.75 5.95
N LYS A 8 1.37 -9.82 6.55
CA LYS A 8 0.09 -9.62 5.87
C LYS A 8 -0.09 -8.18 5.37
N SER A 9 0.23 -7.18 6.19
CA SER A 9 0.16 -5.76 5.79
C SER A 9 1.19 -5.42 4.71
N TRP A 10 2.38 -6.01 4.79
CA TRP A 10 3.45 -5.89 3.80
C TRP A 10 3.11 -6.57 2.48
N GLN A 11 2.47 -7.74 2.53
CA GLN A 11 1.93 -8.40 1.34
C GLN A 11 0.84 -7.56 0.69
N ARG A 12 -0.11 -7.04 1.48
CA ARG A 12 -1.18 -6.17 0.96
C ARG A 12 -0.62 -4.91 0.30
N PHE A 13 0.37 -4.28 0.93
CA PHE A 13 1.08 -3.14 0.35
C PHE A 13 1.71 -3.49 -0.99
N LYS A 14 2.46 -4.60 -1.09
CA LYS A 14 3.10 -5.05 -2.33
C LYS A 14 2.09 -5.38 -3.44
N VAL A 15 0.99 -6.04 -3.09
CA VAL A 15 -0.09 -6.34 -4.05
C VAL A 15 -0.75 -5.06 -4.56
N GLY A 16 -1.08 -4.13 -3.66
CA GLY A 16 -1.64 -2.84 -4.04
C GLY A 16 -0.69 -2.03 -4.92
N LEU A 17 0.60 -2.02 -4.59
CA LEU A 17 1.64 -1.36 -5.37
C LEU A 17 1.78 -1.99 -6.77
N ALA A 18 1.73 -3.32 -6.88
CA ALA A 18 1.76 -3.99 -8.18
C ALA A 18 0.56 -3.63 -9.06
N ILE A 19 -0.65 -3.60 -8.47
CA ILE A 19 -1.87 -3.16 -9.16
C ILE A 19 -1.76 -1.70 -9.58
N PHE A 20 -1.24 -0.83 -8.72
CA PHE A 20 -1.02 0.58 -9.02
C PHE A 20 -0.08 0.77 -10.20
N VAL A 21 1.08 0.10 -10.19
CA VAL A 21 2.06 0.16 -11.28
C VAL A 21 1.45 -0.38 -12.58
N ALA A 22 0.69 -1.47 -12.54
CA ALA A 22 -0.03 -1.98 -13.70
C ALA A 22 -1.03 -0.94 -14.26
N GLY A 23 -1.76 -0.24 -13.38
CA GLY A 23 -2.63 0.86 -13.77
C GLY A 23 -1.88 2.02 -14.43
N VAL A 24 -0.70 2.40 -13.91
CA VAL A 24 0.15 3.45 -14.51
C VAL A 24 0.61 3.05 -15.90
N VAL A 25 1.08 1.80 -16.08
CA VAL A 25 1.50 1.29 -17.38
C VAL A 25 0.33 1.30 -18.37
N LEU A 26 -0.86 0.86 -17.93
CA LEU A 26 -2.06 0.88 -18.75
C LEU A 26 -2.47 2.30 -19.14
N LEU A 27 -2.38 3.25 -18.20
CA LEU A 27 -2.66 4.65 -18.44
C LEU A 27 -1.70 5.23 -19.49
N PHE A 28 -0.40 5.00 -19.38
CA PHE A 28 0.56 5.57 -20.32
C PHE A 28 0.55 4.91 -21.71
N LEU A 29 0.30 3.61 -21.80
CA LEU A 29 0.36 2.89 -23.08
C LEU A 29 -0.98 2.87 -23.82
N LEU A 30 -2.10 2.69 -23.12
CA LEU A 30 -3.40 2.42 -23.73
C LEU A 30 -4.40 3.58 -23.62
N SER A 31 -4.20 4.55 -22.73
CA SER A 31 -5.21 5.61 -22.54
C SER A 31 -5.41 6.51 -23.76
N HIS A 32 -4.40 6.60 -24.63
CA HIS A 32 -4.45 7.38 -25.86
C HIS A 32 -5.27 6.71 -26.98
N VAL A 33 -5.57 5.41 -26.85
CA VAL A 33 -6.30 4.64 -27.88
C VAL A 33 -7.80 4.92 -27.82
N HIS A 34 -8.37 4.93 -26.62
CA HIS A 34 -9.81 5.17 -26.43
C HIS A 34 -10.09 5.69 -25.03
N ILE A 35 -11.09 6.57 -24.90
CA ILE A 35 -11.47 7.19 -23.62
C ILE A 35 -11.88 6.16 -22.56
N VAL A 36 -12.38 4.99 -22.97
CA VAL A 36 -12.71 3.88 -22.07
C VAL A 36 -11.46 3.37 -21.36
N PHE A 37 -10.34 3.21 -22.09
CA PHE A 37 -9.08 2.77 -21.50
C PHE A 37 -8.52 3.81 -20.52
N TYR A 38 -8.73 5.10 -20.77
CA TYR A 38 -8.37 6.15 -19.82
C TYR A 38 -9.11 5.96 -18.48
N TYR A 39 -10.44 5.88 -18.50
CA TYR A 39 -11.23 5.72 -17.27
C TYR A 39 -10.94 4.39 -16.57
N LEU A 40 -10.74 3.30 -17.33
CA LEU A 40 -10.40 1.99 -16.78
C LEU A 40 -9.03 2.03 -16.10
N SER A 41 -8.03 2.65 -16.72
CA SER A 41 -6.68 2.81 -16.15
C SER A 41 -6.70 3.66 -14.88
N VAL A 42 -7.44 4.77 -14.88
CA VAL A 42 -7.63 5.62 -13.69
C VAL A 42 -8.31 4.83 -12.57
N GLY A 43 -9.33 4.03 -12.88
CA GLY A 43 -10.01 3.18 -11.91
C GLY A 43 -9.05 2.18 -11.25
N ILE A 44 -8.23 1.49 -12.04
CA ILE A 44 -7.20 0.56 -11.54
C ILE A 44 -6.18 1.30 -10.66
N LEU A 45 -5.74 2.50 -11.08
CA LEU A 45 -4.83 3.34 -10.30
C LEU A 45 -5.39 3.63 -8.90
N LEU A 46 -6.64 4.09 -8.84
CA LEU A 46 -7.28 4.46 -7.57
C LEU A 46 -7.47 3.26 -6.66
N ILE A 47 -7.86 2.11 -7.21
CA ILE A 47 -8.01 0.86 -6.45
C ILE A 47 -6.65 0.37 -5.93
N GLY A 48 -5.64 0.32 -6.79
CA GLY A 48 -4.28 -0.07 -6.40
C GLY A 48 -3.70 0.86 -5.33
N PHE A 49 -3.89 2.17 -5.50
CA PHE A 49 -3.47 3.18 -4.53
C PHE A 49 -4.15 2.97 -3.18
N GLY A 50 -5.48 2.85 -3.14
CA GLY A 50 -6.23 2.62 -1.90
C GLY A 50 -5.79 1.33 -1.19
N TYR A 51 -5.62 0.24 -1.95
CA TYR A 51 -5.17 -1.03 -1.39
C TYR A 51 -3.73 -0.95 -0.84
N ALA A 52 -2.83 -0.26 -1.55
CA ALA A 52 -1.48 0.00 -1.07
C ALA A 52 -1.49 0.85 0.21
N MET A 53 -2.32 1.90 0.25
CA MET A 53 -2.48 2.77 1.43
C MET A 53 -2.94 1.99 2.66
N LEU A 54 -3.88 1.05 2.51
CA LEU A 54 -4.33 0.18 3.61
C LEU A 54 -3.21 -0.71 4.15
N GLY A 55 -2.38 -1.28 3.26
CA GLY A 55 -1.19 -2.03 3.66
C GLY A 55 -0.18 -1.15 4.39
N TYR A 56 0.07 0.06 3.88
CA TYR A 56 0.96 1.05 4.49
C TYR A 56 0.48 1.50 5.87
N ALA A 57 -0.81 1.77 6.04
CA ALA A 57 -1.40 2.16 7.32
C ALA A 57 -1.17 1.09 8.40
N GLY A 58 -1.28 -0.20 8.06
CA GLY A 58 -0.97 -1.31 8.97
C GLY A 58 0.49 -1.32 9.42
N ILE A 59 1.42 -1.06 8.50
CA ILE A 59 2.86 -0.96 8.80
C ILE A 59 3.16 0.26 9.68
N PHE A 60 2.49 1.38 9.41
CA PHE A 60 2.66 2.65 10.13
C PHE A 60 2.14 2.58 11.57
N LEU A 61 0.91 2.08 11.77
CA LEU A 61 0.33 1.89 13.11
C LEU A 61 1.24 1.05 14.01
N GLN A 62 1.85 0.02 13.45
CA GLN A 62 2.71 -0.85 14.21
C GLN A 62 4.05 -0.20 14.58
N ARG A 63 4.66 0.57 13.66
CA ARG A 63 5.85 1.37 13.99
C ARG A 63 5.54 2.36 15.13
N PHE A 64 4.36 2.97 15.10
CA PHE A 64 3.92 3.87 16.17
C PHE A 64 3.70 3.15 17.51
N ALA A 65 3.07 1.97 17.50
CA ALA A 65 2.92 1.15 18.70
C ALA A 65 4.29 0.80 19.33
N PHE A 66 5.27 0.46 18.49
CA PHE A 66 6.63 0.13 18.95
C PHE A 66 7.39 1.34 19.52
N ILE A 67 7.10 2.55 19.05
CA ILE A 67 7.68 3.79 19.61
C ILE A 67 7.10 4.08 21.00
N LYS A 68 5.81 3.77 21.22
CA LYS A 68 5.12 4.03 22.49
C LYS A 68 5.51 3.04 23.61
N ASP A 69 5.97 1.84 23.27
CA ASP A 69 6.37 0.78 24.20
C ASP A 69 7.86 0.80 24.60
N LYS A 70 8.62 1.86 24.23
CA LYS A 70 9.98 2.02 24.76
C LYS A 70 9.90 2.39 26.25
N LYS A 71 9.81 1.37 27.12
CA LYS A 71 10.08 1.52 28.55
C LYS A 71 11.43 2.22 28.71
N PRO A 72 11.54 3.26 29.55
CA PRO A 72 12.82 3.90 29.81
C PRO A 72 13.81 2.84 30.31
N PRO A 73 15.09 2.91 29.90
CA PRO A 73 16.09 1.93 30.31
C PRO A 73 16.13 1.82 31.83
N PRO A 74 16.34 0.60 32.38
CA PRO A 74 16.42 0.41 33.82
C PRO A 74 17.52 1.32 34.38
N LYS A 75 17.18 2.10 35.41
CA LYS A 75 18.16 2.89 36.14
C LYS A 75 19.09 1.91 36.85
N PHE A 76 20.36 1.93 36.44
CA PHE A 76 21.46 1.28 37.16
C PHE A 76 21.62 1.93 38.54
#